data_AF-A0A7J2VWM8-F1
#
_entry.id   AF-A0A7J2VWM8-F1
#
_cell.length_a   1.000
_cell.length_b   1.000
_cell.length_c   1.000
_cell.angle_alpha   90.00
_cell.angle_beta   90.00
_cell.angle_gamma   90.00
#
_symmetry.space_group_name_H-M   'P 1'
#
loop_
_entity.id
_entity.type
_entity.pdbx_description
1 polymer ?
#
loop_
_entity_poly.entity_id
_entity_poly.type
_entity_poly.pdbx_seq_one_letter_code
_entity_poly.pdbx_strand_id
1 'polypeptide(L)'
;MKGDSSSAIFVLLVIALFVGASLVIFYGWIKINQGEISKTKCVAAQQNYCMALINNQNPTWDIKDPSCTKPSDEECKRMFGKD
;
A
#
# COMPACT_ATOMS: atom_id res chain seq x y z
N MET A 1 -33.21 9.76 43.81
CA MET A 1 -32.36 9.21 42.73
C MET A 1 -31.41 10.32 42.30
N LYS A 2 -30.16 10.25 42.72
CA LYS A 2 -29.17 11.32 42.52
C LYS A 2 -27.86 10.64 42.14
N GLY A 3 -27.82 10.15 40.90
CA GLY A 3 -26.72 9.30 40.45
C GLY A 3 -26.85 8.84 39.00
N ASP A 4 -27.16 9.73 38.06
CA ASP A 4 -27.29 9.32 36.64
C ASP A 4 -26.39 10.11 35.68
N SER A 5 -25.88 11.30 36.06
CA SER A 5 -25.09 12.13 35.14
C SER A 5 -23.58 11.80 35.16
N SER A 6 -23.02 11.50 36.34
CA SER A 6 -21.56 11.24 36.45
C SER A 6 -21.15 9.91 35.83
N SER A 7 -22.01 8.90 35.91
CA SER A 7 -21.81 7.59 35.29
C SER A 7 -21.91 7.68 33.77
N ALA A 8 -22.92 8.40 33.25
CA ALA A 8 -23.10 8.62 31.82
C ALA A 8 -21.91 9.35 31.18
N ILE A 9 -21.37 10.39 31.84
CA ILE A 9 -20.18 11.10 31.37
C ILE A 9 -18.95 10.19 31.33
N PHE A 10 -18.74 9.37 32.36
CA PHE A 10 -17.64 8.41 32.39
C PHE A 10 -17.74 7.39 31.25
N VAL A 11 -18.94 6.85 30.99
CA VAL A 11 -19.17 5.91 29.88
C VAL A 11 -18.89 6.57 28.53
N LEU A 12 -19.31 7.82 28.32
CA LEU A 12 -19.02 8.56 27.09
C LEU A 12 -17.52 8.78 26.87
N LEU A 13 -16.77 9.08 27.94
CA LEU A 13 -15.31 9.25 27.86
C LEU A 13 -14.61 7.94 27.49
N VAL A 14 -15.05 6.81 28.04
CA VAL A 14 -14.49 5.49 27.71
C VAL A 14 -14.77 5.14 26.24
N ILE A 15 -16.00 5.38 25.76
CA ILE A 15 -16.34 5.15 24.35
C ILE A 15 -15.50 6.05 23.43
N ALA A 16 -15.35 7.33 23.77
CA ALA A 16 -14.55 8.27 22.98
C ALA A 16 -13.08 7.83 22.92
N LEU A 17 -12.50 7.37 24.03
CA LEU A 17 -11.15 6.80 24.07
C LEU A 17 -11.05 5.54 23.20
N PHE A 18 -12.03 4.65 23.27
CA PHE A 18 -12.02 3.41 22.52
C PHE A 18 -12.12 3.65 21.01
N VAL A 19 -13.04 4.54 20.60
CA VAL A 19 -13.19 4.94 19.20
C VAL A 19 -11.93 5.66 18.71
N GLY A 20 -11.37 6.57 19.51
CA GLY A 20 -10.12 7.27 19.19
C GLY A 20 -8.95 6.31 18.98
N ALA A 21 -8.73 5.38 19.90
CA ALA A 21 -7.69 4.35 19.79
C ALA A 21 -7.90 3.46 18.56
N SER A 22 -9.14 3.04 18.30
CA SER A 22 -9.48 2.20 17.14
C SER A 22 -9.18 2.92 15.81
N LEU A 23 -9.51 4.21 15.71
CA LEU A 23 -9.22 5.01 14.52
C LEU A 23 -7.72 5.15 14.25
N VAL A 24 -6.90 5.34 15.30
CA VAL A 24 -5.44 5.42 15.15
C VAL A 24 -4.86 4.11 14.61
N ILE A 25 -5.27 2.97 15.16
CA ILE A 25 -4.83 1.65 14.70
C ILE A 25 -5.25 1.43 13.25
N PHE A 26 -6.52 1.71 12.93
CA PHE A 26 -7.06 1.52 11.59
C PHE A 26 -6.35 2.41 10.54
N TYR A 27 -6.06 3.66 10.88
CA TYR A 27 -5.34 4.57 10.01
C TYR A 27 -3.89 4.13 9.75
N GLY A 28 -3.20 3.62 10.79
CA GLY A 28 -1.87 3.02 10.65
C GLY A 28 -1.89 1.81 9.71
N TRP A 29 -2.88 0.94 9.86
CA TRP A 29 -3.05 -0.24 9.01
C TRP A 29 -3.33 0.13 7.54
N ILE A 30 -4.19 1.11 7.26
CA ILE A 30 -4.45 1.60 5.89
C ILE A 30 -3.17 2.11 5.23
N LYS A 31 -2.36 2.91 5.95
CA LYS A 31 -1.11 3.46 5.39
C LYS A 31 -0.11 2.38 5.02
N ILE A 32 0.02 1.34 5.85
CA ILE A 32 0.91 0.21 5.57
C ILE A 32 0.43 -0.52 4.31
N ASN A 33 -0.85 -0.86 4.24
CA ASN A 33 -1.41 -1.56 3.07
C ASN A 33 -1.32 -0.73 1.79
N GLN A 34 -1.54 0.58 1.85
CA GLN A 34 -1.38 1.45 0.67
C GLN A 34 0.08 1.47 0.17
N GLY A 35 1.05 1.49 1.08
CA GLY A 35 2.47 1.41 0.71
C GLY A 35 2.84 0.08 0.05
N GLU A 36 2.31 -1.03 0.56
CA GLU A 36 2.51 -2.35 -0.04
C GLU A 36 1.83 -2.46 -1.41
N ILE A 37 0.61 -1.97 -1.56
CA ILE A 37 -0.11 -1.94 -2.84
C ILE A 37 0.67 -1.14 -3.89
N SER A 38 1.29 -0.02 -3.52
CA SER A 38 2.13 0.77 -4.45
C SER A 38 3.34 -0.02 -4.95
N LYS A 39 4.03 -0.72 -4.02
CA LYS A 39 5.17 -1.58 -4.37
C LYS A 39 4.76 -2.73 -5.27
N THR A 40 3.65 -3.42 -4.96
CA THR A 40 3.15 -4.52 -5.78
C THR A 40 2.76 -4.05 -7.18
N LYS A 41 2.11 -2.88 -7.31
CA LYS A 41 1.80 -2.27 -8.61
C LYS A 41 3.06 -1.97 -9.42
N CYS A 42 4.10 -1.45 -8.76
CA CYS A 42 5.39 -1.20 -9.41
C CYS A 42 6.04 -2.49 -9.92
N VAL A 43 6.13 -3.52 -9.06
CA VAL A 43 6.72 -4.81 -9.44
C VAL A 43 5.95 -5.46 -10.60
N ALA A 44 4.61 -5.41 -10.57
CA ALA A 44 3.78 -5.94 -11.65
C ALA A 44 4.03 -5.17 -12.97
N ALA A 45 4.18 -3.85 -12.91
CA ALA A 45 4.50 -3.06 -14.10
C ALA A 45 5.90 -3.35 -14.65
N GLN A 46 6.90 -3.50 -13.77
CA GLN A 46 8.25 -3.93 -14.16
C GLN A 46 8.24 -5.31 -14.84
N GLN A 47 7.53 -6.28 -14.26
CA GLN A 47 7.39 -7.61 -14.83
C GLN A 47 6.70 -7.59 -16.20
N ASN A 48 5.60 -6.84 -16.34
CA ASN A 48 4.90 -6.71 -17.61
C ASN A 48 5.77 -6.06 -18.69
N TYR A 49 6.51 -5.00 -18.32
CA TYR A 49 7.46 -4.34 -19.22
C TYR A 49 8.56 -5.32 -19.68
N CYS A 50 9.19 -6.03 -18.75
CA CYS A 50 10.24 -7.00 -19.06
C CYS A 50 9.73 -8.19 -19.88
N MET A 51 8.54 -8.71 -19.59
CA MET A 51 7.93 -9.80 -20.35
C MET A 51 7.63 -9.39 -21.79
N ALA A 52 7.14 -8.17 -21.99
CA ALA A 52 6.91 -7.62 -23.33
C ALA A 52 8.22 -7.47 -24.12
N LEU A 53 9.29 -6.96 -23.48
CA LEU A 53 10.63 -6.88 -24.07
C LEU A 53 11.14 -8.26 -24.53
N ILE A 54 11.04 -9.27 -23.66
CA ILE A 54 11.49 -10.65 -23.97
C ILE A 54 10.70 -11.27 -25.13
N ASN A 55 9.42 -10.89 -25.26
CA ASN A 55 8.55 -11.30 -26.36
C ASN A 55 8.75 -10.46 -27.63
N ASN A 56 9.83 -9.68 -27.73
CA ASN A 56 10.12 -8.77 -28.86
C ASN A 56 8.98 -7.76 -29.15
N GLN A 57 8.23 -7.37 -28.12
CA GLN A 57 7.28 -6.28 -28.19
C GLN A 57 7.98 -4.96 -27.83
N ASN A 58 7.36 -3.83 -28.15
CA ASN A 58 7.86 -2.50 -27.80
C ASN A 58 7.04 -1.93 -26.63
N PRO A 59 7.33 -2.30 -25.36
CA PRO A 59 6.57 -1.82 -24.22
C PRO A 59 6.84 -0.35 -23.93
N THR A 60 5.79 0.38 -23.56
CA THR A 60 5.89 1.77 -23.09
C THR A 60 5.94 1.80 -21.57
N TRP A 61 6.84 2.61 -21.01
CA TRP A 61 6.91 2.86 -19.58
C TRP A 61 6.13 4.13 -19.23
N ASP A 62 4.87 3.98 -18.79
CA ASP A 62 3.98 5.10 -18.42
C ASP A 62 3.63 5.11 -16.91
N ILE A 63 4.53 4.56 -16.09
CA ILE A 63 4.37 4.61 -14.63
C ILE A 63 4.80 6.00 -14.15
N LYS A 64 3.86 6.76 -13.58
CA LYS A 64 4.09 8.10 -13.00
C LYS A 64 4.58 8.08 -11.54
N ASP A 65 4.70 6.91 -10.94
CA ASP A 65 5.16 6.77 -9.55
C ASP A 65 6.69 6.99 -9.48
N PRO A 66 7.19 8.03 -8.78
CA PRO A 66 8.61 8.33 -8.69
C PRO A 66 9.41 7.26 -7.92
N SER A 67 8.75 6.43 -7.13
CA SER A 67 9.40 5.28 -6.47
C SER A 67 9.56 4.07 -7.37
N CYS A 68 8.96 4.11 -8.58
CA CYS A 68 8.96 3.03 -9.54
C CYS A 68 9.77 3.38 -10.79
N THR A 69 10.99 2.86 -10.85
CA THR A 69 11.90 3.10 -11.98
C THR A 69 11.68 2.07 -13.07
N LYS A 70 11.84 2.50 -14.32
CA LYS A 70 11.90 1.62 -15.49
C LYS A 70 13.03 0.61 -15.30
N PRO A 71 12.76 -0.71 -15.39
CA PRO A 71 13.80 -1.71 -15.24
C PRO A 71 14.72 -1.69 -16.48
N SER A 72 16.00 -1.93 -16.25
CA SER A 72 17.01 -2.09 -17.29
C SER A 72 16.89 -3.45 -18.00
N ASP A 73 17.44 -3.57 -19.20
CA ASP A 73 17.43 -4.84 -19.94
C ASP A 73 18.13 -5.98 -19.17
N GLU A 74 19.17 -5.65 -18.40
CA GLU A 74 19.86 -6.62 -17.53
C GLU A 74 18.99 -7.07 -16.36
N GLU A 75 18.24 -6.16 -15.73
CA GLU A 75 17.28 -6.53 -14.69
C GLU A 75 16.16 -7.41 -15.25
N CYS A 76 15.67 -7.10 -16.46
CA CYS A 76 14.69 -7.95 -17.14
C CYS A 76 15.23 -9.34 -17.45
N LYS A 77 16.48 -9.47 -17.90
CA LYS A 77 17.14 -10.78 -18.11
C LYS A 77 17.28 -11.55 -16.80
N ARG A 78 17.69 -10.88 -15.71
CA ARG A 78 17.80 -11.49 -14.36
C ARG A 78 16.46 -11.95 -13.80
N MET A 79 15.38 -11.20 -14.03
CA MET A 79 14.03 -11.57 -13.55
C MET A 79 13.47 -12.82 -14.24
N PHE A 80 13.82 -13.04 -15.51
CA PHE A 80 13.25 -14.11 -16.33
C PHE A 80 14.25 -15.20 -16.72
N GLY A 81 15.49 -15.16 -16.19
CA GLY A 81 16.48 -16.23 -16.31
C GLY A 81 16.93 -16.53 -17.75
N LYS A 82 16.90 -15.54 -18.64
CA LYS A 82 17.46 -15.69 -20.00
C LYS A 82 18.94 -15.29 -19.94
N ASP A 83 19.77 -16.27 -19.59
CA ASP A 83 21.21 -16.26 -19.90
C ASP A 83 21.42 -16.38 -21.42
#